data_AF-A0A6V6ZAF3-F1
#
_entry.id   AF-A0A6V6ZAF3-F1
#
_cell.length_a   1.000
_cell.length_b   1.000
_cell.length_c   1.000
_cell.angle_alpha   90.00
_cell.angle_beta   90.00
_cell.angle_gamma   90.00
#
_symmetry.space_group_name_H-M   'P 1'
#
loop_
_entity.id
_entity.type
_entity.pdbx_description
1 polymer ?
#
loop_
_entity_poly.entity_id
_entity_poly.type
_entity_poly.pdbx_seq_one_letter_code
_entity_poly.pdbx_strand_id
1 'polypeptide(L)' 'MDCFIRIKWALTENNPVIKAYDETLWSELPDNLQMPIEPTLNLLSGLHFRITYILKSLSKTDLKNLLFIRRVILKSA' A
#
# COMPACT_ATOMS: atom_id res chain seq x y z
N MET A 1 -3.25 -3.48 2.88
CA MET A 1 -3.92 -2.53 1.94
C MET A 1 -3.09 -1.25 1.74
N ASP A 2 -2.20 -0.91 2.69
CA ASP A 2 -1.47 0.35 2.78
C ASP A 2 -0.60 0.67 1.57
N CYS A 3 -0.02 -0.35 0.92
CA CYS A 3 0.69 -0.17 -0.34
C CYS A 3 -0.18 0.48 -1.42
N PHE A 4 -1.44 0.04 -1.57
CA PHE A 4 -2.37 0.62 -2.55
C PHE A 4 -2.70 2.08 -2.24
N ILE A 5 -2.88 2.42 -0.96
CA ILE A 5 -3.14 3.79 -0.52
C ILE A 5 -1.92 4.68 -0.80
N ARG A 6 -0.71 4.20 -0.46
CA ARG A 6 0.54 4.91 -0.74
C ARG A 6 0.75 5.15 -2.24
N ILE A 7 0.42 4.17 -3.09
CA ILE A 7 0.44 4.34 -4.55
C ILE A 7 -0.51 5.48 -4.95
N LYS A 8 -1.73 5.52 -4.41
CA LYS A 8 -2.68 6.60 -4.72
C LYS A 8 -2.16 7.97 -4.28
N TRP A 9 -1.66 8.11 -3.06
CA TRP A 9 -1.07 9.36 -2.59
C TRP A 9 0.10 9.82 -3.47
N ALA A 10 1.00 8.92 -3.88
CA ALA A 10 2.10 9.26 -4.79
C ALA A 10 1.63 9.86 -6.11
N LEU A 11 0.49 9.40 -6.60
CA LEU A 11 -0.04 9.79 -7.91
C LEU A 11 -0.91 11.05 -7.83
N THR A 12 -1.43 11.40 -6.65
CA THR A 12 -2.40 12.49 -6.50
C THR A 12 -1.91 13.66 -5.65
N GLU A 13 -0.82 13.50 -4.88
CA GLU A 13 -0.33 14.51 -3.95
C GLU A 13 1.13 14.90 -4.24
N ASN A 14 1.45 16.16 -3.99
CA ASN A 14 2.82 16.65 -4.03
C ASN A 14 3.48 16.42 -2.66
N ASN A 15 4.54 15.60 -2.62
CA ASN A 15 5.27 15.24 -1.40
C ASN A 15 4.37 14.63 -0.29
N PRO A 16 3.72 13.48 -0.54
CA PRO A 16 2.79 12.88 0.42
C PRO A 16 3.50 12.48 1.72
N VAL A 17 2.85 12.74 2.85
CA VAL A 17 3.32 12.30 4.16
C VAL A 17 2.83 10.87 4.40
N ILE A 18 3.76 9.93 4.51
CA ILE A 18 3.42 8.53 4.74
C ILE A 18 3.28 8.29 6.23
N LYS A 19 2.07 7.93 6.65
CA LYS A 19 1.83 7.53 8.03
C LYS A 19 2.49 6.18 8.32
N ALA A 20 3.34 6.17 9.35
CA ALA A 20 3.86 4.94 9.94
C ALA A 20 2.78 4.28 10.81
N TYR A 21 2.84 2.96 10.91
CA TYR A 21 2.00 2.17 11.80
C TYR A 21 2.85 1.03 12.37
N ASP A 22 2.45 0.53 13.53
CA ASP A 22 3.13 -0.57 14.19
C ASP A 22 2.54 -1.89 13.68
N GLU A 23 3.27 -2.57 12.81
CA GLU A 23 2.83 -3.81 12.17
C GLU A 23 2.65 -4.94 13.19
N THR A 24 3.42 -4.94 14.28
CA THR A 24 3.31 -5.93 15.36
C THR A 24 2.00 -5.73 16.11
N LEU A 25 1.71 -4.51 16.56
CA LEU A 25 0.44 -4.22 17.24
C LEU A 25 -0.78 -4.49 16.36
N TRP A 26 -0.67 -4.27 15.04
CA TRP A 26 -1.75 -4.61 14.11
C TRP A 26 -1.96 -6.12 14.00
N SER A 27 -0.88 -6.90 13.95
CA SER A 27 -0.94 -8.37 13.85
C SER A 27 -1.57 -9.03 15.07
N GLU A 28 -1.54 -8.37 16.23
CA GLU A 28 -2.11 -8.86 17.50
C GLU A 28 -3.62 -8.63 17.63
N LEU A 29 -4.25 -7.93 16.68
CA LEU A 29 -5.68 -7.63 16.75
C LEU A 29 -6.54 -8.89 16.49
N PRO A 30 -7.76 -8.98 17.07
CA PRO A 30 -8.60 -10.18 16.97
C PRO A 30 -8.95 -10.59 15.54
N ASP A 31 -9.07 -9.65 14.59
CA ASP A 31 -9.32 -9.96 13.19
C ASP A 31 -8.16 -10.72 12.54
N ASN A 32 -6.92 -10.47 12.98
CA ASN A 32 -5.75 -11.21 12.50
C ASN A 32 -5.55 -12.55 13.22
N LEU A 33 -6.00 -12.66 14.48
CA LEU A 33 -5.80 -13.87 15.30
C LEU A 33 -6.94 -14.89 15.20
N GLN A 34 -8.18 -14.47 14.93
CA GLN A 34 -9.38 -15.30 15.14
C GLN A 34 -10.30 -15.39 13.92
N MET A 35 -10.24 -14.42 13.00
CA MET A 35 -11.11 -14.43 11.83
C MET A 35 -10.72 -15.58 10.87
N PRO A 36 -11.69 -16.22 10.19
CA PRO A 36 -11.39 -17.11 9.07
C PRO A 36 -10.53 -16.41 8.01
N ILE A 37 -9.71 -17.17 7.28
CA ILE A 37 -8.75 -16.61 6.33
C ILE A 37 -9.41 -16.19 5.00
N GLU A 38 -10.55 -16.76 4.65
CA GLU A 38 -11.22 -16.58 3.36
C GLU A 38 -11.54 -15.12 3.01
N PRO A 39 -12.09 -14.28 3.92
CA PRO A 39 -12.30 -12.86 3.65
C PRO A 39 -11.01 -12.13 3.27
N THR A 40 -9.89 -12.46 3.93
CA THR A 40 -8.57 -11.87 3.65
C THR A 40 -8.05 -12.29 2.27
N LEU A 41 -8.23 -13.56 1.87
CA LEU A 41 -7.84 -14.02 0.53
C LEU A 41 -8.65 -13.33 -0.57
N ASN A 42 -9.96 -13.16 -0.37
CA ASN A 42 -10.83 -12.44 -1.30
C ASN A 42 -10.42 -10.97 -1.42
N LEU A 43 -10.13 -10.32 -0.28
CA LEU A 43 -9.65 -8.95 -0.23
C LEU A 43 -8.32 -8.80 -1.00
N LEU A 44 -7.35 -9.68 -0.74
CA LEU A 44 -6.05 -9.67 -1.42
C LEU A 44 -6.19 -9.89 -2.93
N SER A 45 -7.08 -10.77 -3.35
CA SER A 45 -7.32 -11.04 -4.78
C SER A 45 -7.82 -9.78 -5.51
N GLY A 46 -8.83 -9.10 -4.94
CA GLY A 46 -9.32 -7.84 -5.50
C GLY A 46 -8.29 -6.72 -5.42
N LEU A 47 -7.55 -6.62 -4.31
CA LEU A 47 -6.49 -5.64 -4.13
C LEU A 47 -5.38 -5.79 -5.19
N HIS A 48 -4.88 -7.01 -5.38
CA HIS A 48 -3.84 -7.30 -6.37
C HIS A 48 -4.30 -6.98 -7.78
N PHE A 49 -5.56 -7.28 -8.13
CA PHE A 49 -6.10 -6.91 -9.43
C PHE A 49 -6.05 -5.38 -9.65
N ARG A 50 -6.51 -4.60 -8.65
CA ARG A 50 -6.51 -3.13 -8.74
C ARG A 50 -5.11 -2.53 -8.77
N ILE A 51 -4.18 -3.04 -7.95
CA ILE A 51 -2.77 -2.62 -7.99
C ILE A 51 -2.20 -2.89 -9.38
N THR A 52 -2.37 -4.11 -9.90
CA THR A 52 -1.86 -4.51 -11.22
C THR A 52 -2.40 -3.61 -12.32
N TYR A 53 -3.69 -3.31 -12.27
CA TYR A 53 -4.33 -2.43 -13.24
C TYR A 53 -3.69 -1.03 -13.24
N ILE A 54 -3.51 -0.42 -12.07
CA ILE A 54 -2.87 0.89 -11.93
C ILE A 54 -1.42 0.85 -12.41
N LEU A 55 -0.64 -0.14 -11.98
CA LEU A 55 0.77 -0.23 -12.32
C LEU A 55 0.99 -0.37 -13.84
N LYS A 56 0.09 -1.08 -14.52
CA LYS A 56 0.10 -1.20 -16.00
C LYS A 56 -0.31 0.09 -16.72
N SER A 57 -1.05 0.99 -16.07
CA SER A 57 -1.51 2.24 -16.67
C SER A 57 -0.57 3.43 -16.42
N LEU A 58 0.57 3.24 -15.75
CA LEU A 58 1.45 4.34 -15.37
C LEU A 58 2.26 4.89 -16.56
N SER A 59 2.35 6.22 -16.62
CA SER A 59 3.32 6.89 -17.48
C SER A 59 4.73 6.88 -16.87
N LYS A 60 5.74 7.27 -17.67
CA LYS A 60 7.12 7.46 -17.17
C LYS A 60 7.20 8.50 -16.04
N THR A 61 6.34 9.53 -16.09
CA THR A 61 6.27 10.58 -15.06
C THR A 61 5.70 10.01 -13.76
N ASP A 62 4.65 9.19 -13.84
CA ASP A 62 4.03 8.56 -12.67
C ASP A 62 5.00 7.60 -11.96
N LEU A 63 5.79 6.84 -12.74
CA LEU A 63 6.85 5.98 -12.21
C LEU A 63 7.88 6.77 -11.40
N LYS A 64 8.22 8.00 -11.82
CA LYS A 64 9.15 8.87 -11.08
C LYS A 64 8.55 9.31 -9.74
N ASN A 65 7.26 9.61 -9.68
CA ASN A 65 6.56 9.98 -8.45
C ASN A 65 6.51 8.80 -7.45
N LEU A 66 6.30 7.57 -7.94
CA LEU A 66 6.34 6.38 -7.09
C LEU A 66 7.73 6.08 -6.52
N LEU A 67 8.80 6.31 -7.30
CA LEU A 67 10.18 6.14 -6.82
C LEU A 67 10.55 7.14 -5.73
N PHE A 68 9.91 8.31 -5.69
CA PHE A 68 10.11 9.29 -4.62
C PHE A 68 9.62 8.74 -3.27
N ILE A 69 8.46 8.07 -3.23
CA ILE A 69 7.94 7.41 -2.02
C ILE A 69 8.91 6.35 -1.48
N ARG A 70 9.56 5.56 -2.36
CA ARG A 70 10.57 4.56 -1.93
C ARG A 70 11.68 5.19 -1.10
N ARG A 71 12.10 6.43 -1.43
CA ARG A 71 13.15 7.15 -0.70
C ARG A 71 12.71 7.67 0.67
N VAL A 72 11.41 7.93 0.86
CA VAL A 72 10.84 8.37 2.14
C VAL A 72 10.71 7.19 3.10
N ILE A 73 10.25 6.04 2.59
CA ILE A 73 10.05 4.83 3.41
C ILE A 73 11.41 4.30 3.93
N LEU A 74 12.43 4.21 3.07
CA LEU A 74 13.76 3.67 3.45
C LEU A 74 14.57 4.56 4.40
N LYS A 75 14.14 5.79 4.67
CA LYS A 75 14.78 6.67 5.66
C LYS A 75 14.14 6.62 7.04
N SER A 76 13.01 5.93 7.16
CA SER A 76 12.17 5.91 8.36
C SER A 76 12.14 4.54 9.05
N ALA A 77 12.84 3.55 8.48
CA ALA A 77 13.03 2.19 8.99
C ALA A 77 14.53 1.97 9.21
#